data_AF-A0AAW1E527-F1
#
_entry.id   AF-A0AAW1E527-F1
#
_cell.length_a   1.000
_cell.length_b   1.000
_cell.length_c   1.000
_cell.angle_alpha   90.00
_cell.angle_beta   90.00
_cell.angle_gamma   90.00
#
_symmetry.space_group_name_H-M   'P 1'
#
loop_
_entity.id
_entity.type
_entity.pdbx_description
1 polymer ?
#
loop_
_entity_poly.entity_id
_entity_poly.type
_entity_poly.pdbx_seq_one_letter_code
_entity_poly.pdbx_strand_id
1 'polypeptide(L)'
;MRTLSFTVGLLLLITLYYCAAMPHALNQISPGSCCFKFFTGRVPRKQIVSVTKTHSSCREKAFVVSTAKGKEICVSQTVDWAQVAFKEQQAIED
;
A
#
# COMPACT_ATOMS: atom_id res chain seq x y z
N MET A 1 -1.44 -38.48 34.85
CA MET A 1 -0.66 -37.21 34.93
C MET A 1 0.23 -36.97 33.71
N ARG A 2 0.97 -37.96 33.18
CA ARG A 2 1.84 -37.78 31.98
C ARG A 2 1.09 -37.48 30.67
N THR A 3 -0.08 -38.08 30.43
CA THR A 3 -0.85 -37.91 29.18
C THR A 3 -1.47 -36.51 29.05
N LEU A 4 -1.88 -35.90 30.16
CA LEU A 4 -2.40 -34.53 30.22
C LEU A 4 -1.34 -33.49 29.83
N SER A 5 -0.06 -33.75 30.11
CA SER A 5 1.03 -32.85 29.75
C SER A 5 1.26 -32.80 28.23
N PHE A 6 1.15 -33.94 27.56
CA PHE A 6 1.31 -34.01 26.10
C PHE A 6 0.12 -33.38 25.36
N THR A 7 -1.11 -33.54 25.86
CA THR A 7 -2.29 -32.92 25.25
C THR A 7 -2.28 -31.40 25.42
N VAL A 8 -1.87 -30.89 26.58
CA VAL A 8 -1.73 -29.45 26.82
C VAL A 8 -0.62 -28.85 25.96
N GLY A 9 0.52 -29.54 25.84
CA GLY A 9 1.61 -29.09 24.97
C GLY A 9 1.20 -29.02 23.50
N LEU A 10 0.48 -30.03 22.99
CA LEU A 10 -0.01 -30.05 21.62
C LEU A 10 -1.03 -28.93 21.34
N LEU A 11 -1.93 -28.67 22.28
CA LEU A 11 -2.94 -27.62 22.15
C LEU A 11 -2.32 -26.21 22.11
N LEU A 12 -1.25 -25.98 22.89
CA LEU A 12 -0.47 -24.73 22.90
C LEU A 12 0.29 -24.50 21.58
N LEU A 13 0.87 -25.55 21.00
CA LEU A 13 1.59 -25.43 19.72
C LEU A 13 0.63 -25.12 18.56
N ILE A 14 -0.56 -25.73 18.59
CA ILE A 14 -1.59 -25.49 17.58
C ILE A 14 -2.09 -24.04 17.65
N THR A 15 -2.39 -23.49 18.83
CA THR A 15 -2.83 -22.09 18.98
C THR A 15 -1.75 -21.08 18.59
N LEU A 16 -0.48 -21.34 18.91
CA LEU A 16 0.63 -20.48 18.47
C LEU A 16 0.83 -20.50 16.95
N TYR A 17 0.67 -21.66 16.31
CA TYR A 17 0.76 -21.80 14.85
C TYR A 17 -0.36 -21.00 14.13
N TYR A 18 -1.60 -21.07 14.63
CA TYR A 18 -2.71 -20.32 14.06
C TYR A 18 -2.62 -18.81 14.33
N CYS A 19 -2.02 -18.35 15.43
CA CYS A 19 -1.77 -16.93 15.68
C CYS A 19 -0.63 -16.34 14.84
N ALA A 20 0.38 -17.14 14.48
CA ALA A 20 1.46 -16.71 13.60
C ALA A 20 1.06 -16.70 12.11
N ALA A 21 0.04 -17.49 11.75
CA ALA A 21 -0.64 -17.39 10.46
C ALA A 21 -1.63 -16.22 10.46
N MET A 22 -1.12 -15.00 10.62
CA MET A 22 -1.89 -13.80 10.30
C MET A 22 -2.37 -13.92 8.85
N PRO A 23 -3.68 -13.91 8.56
CA PRO A 23 -4.12 -13.75 7.19
C PRO A 23 -3.69 -12.35 6.76
N HIS A 24 -2.60 -12.26 6.00
CA HIS A 24 -2.20 -11.07 5.26
C HIS A 24 -3.32 -10.55 4.33
N ALA A 25 -4.43 -11.28 4.23
CA ALA A 25 -5.64 -10.94 3.50
C ALA A 25 -6.52 -9.85 4.14
N LEU A 26 -6.39 -9.54 5.43
CA LEU A 26 -7.22 -8.46 6.04
C LEU A 26 -6.73 -7.04 5.72
N ASN A 27 -5.48 -6.88 5.25
CA ASN A 27 -4.98 -5.57 4.81
C ASN A 27 -5.54 -5.15 3.43
N GLN A 28 -6.25 -6.05 2.74
CA GLN A 28 -6.89 -5.75 1.45
C GLN A 28 -8.30 -5.19 1.58
N ILE A 29 -8.89 -5.21 2.80
CA ILE A 29 -10.28 -4.82 3.06
C ILE A 29 -10.39 -3.39 3.60
N SER A 30 -9.31 -2.83 4.15
CA SER A 30 -9.26 -1.38 4.31
C SER A 30 -9.11 -0.78 2.91
N PRO A 31 -10.00 0.13 2.46
CA PRO A 31 -9.76 0.83 1.21
C PRO A 31 -8.44 1.58 1.39
N GLY A 32 -7.36 1.06 0.79
CA GLY A 32 -6.12 1.82 0.64
C GLY A 32 -6.48 3.18 0.04
N SER A 33 -5.69 4.22 0.33
CA SER A 33 -6.00 5.60 -0.03
C SER A 33 -6.43 5.73 -1.51
N CYS A 34 -7.75 5.78 -1.74
CA CYS A 34 -8.32 5.95 -3.07
C CYS A 34 -8.50 7.43 -3.38
N CYS A 35 -8.31 7.78 -4.65
CA CYS A 35 -8.52 9.13 -5.14
C CYS A 35 -9.92 9.28 -5.72
N PHE A 36 -10.64 10.32 -5.27
CA PHE A 36 -11.96 10.68 -5.79
C PHE A 36 -11.97 12.05 -6.48
N LYS A 37 -10.92 12.86 -6.26
CA LYS A 37 -10.72 14.15 -6.91
C LYS A 37 -9.34 14.19 -7.53
N PHE A 38 -9.27 14.64 -8.78
CA PHE A 38 -8.05 14.64 -9.57
C PHE A 38 -7.57 16.07 -9.80
N PHE A 39 -6.28 16.27 -9.58
CA PHE A 39 -5.59 17.48 -9.97
C PHE A 39 -5.34 17.47 -11.48
N THR A 40 -5.75 18.54 -12.15
CA THR A 40 -5.62 18.69 -13.61
C THR A 40 -4.35 19.45 -14.02
N GLY A 41 -3.69 20.12 -13.07
CA GLY A 41 -2.44 20.82 -13.33
C GLY A 41 -1.22 19.90 -13.35
N ARG A 42 -0.03 20.50 -13.48
CA ARG A 42 1.25 19.80 -13.42
C ARG A 42 1.98 20.14 -12.14
N VAL A 43 2.41 19.12 -11.39
CA VAL A 43 3.30 19.31 -10.24
C VAL A 43 4.73 19.49 -10.78
N PRO A 44 5.43 20.58 -10.43
CA PRO A 44 6.82 20.75 -10.82
C PRO A 44 7.70 19.61 -10.29
N ARG A 45 8.55 19.03 -11.14
CA ARG A 45 9.39 17.87 -10.78
C ARG A 45 10.22 18.08 -9.51
N LYS A 46 10.75 19.29 -9.30
CA LYS A 46 11.54 19.67 -8.11
C LYS A 46 10.74 19.60 -6.80
N GLN A 47 9.41 19.59 -6.87
CA GLN A 47 8.52 19.53 -5.72
C GLN A 47 7.99 18.11 -5.47
N ILE A 48 8.25 17.15 -6.36
CA ILE A 48 7.82 15.77 -6.20
C ILE A 48 8.82 15.05 -5.28
N VAL A 49 8.32 14.49 -4.19
CA VAL A 49 9.11 13.69 -3.24
C VAL A 49 8.87 12.20 -3.47
N SER A 50 7.61 11.80 -3.61
CA SER A 50 7.24 10.43 -3.95
C SER A 50 5.97 10.36 -4.81
N VAL A 51 5.81 9.28 -5.55
CA VAL A 51 4.70 8.98 -6.45
C VAL A 51 4.35 7.52 -6.25
N THR A 52 3.21 7.28 -5.62
CA THR A 52 2.74 5.92 -5.30
C THR A 52 1.47 5.60 -6.07
N LYS A 53 1.28 4.36 -6.51
CA LYS A 53 -0.01 3.94 -7.08
C LYS A 53 -1.05 3.79 -5.97
N THR A 54 -2.28 4.22 -6.25
CA THR A 54 -3.41 3.86 -5.38
C THR A 54 -3.62 2.36 -5.36
N HIS A 55 -4.27 1.87 -4.31
CA HIS A 55 -4.55 0.45 -4.16
C HIS A 55 -5.31 -0.13 -5.37
N SER A 56 -5.06 -1.39 -5.68
CA SER A 56 -5.64 -2.07 -6.86
C SER A 56 -7.16 -2.16 -6.79
N SER A 57 -7.74 -2.19 -5.59
CA SER A 57 -9.20 -2.20 -5.38
C SER A 57 -9.89 -0.87 -5.67
N CYS A 58 -9.16 0.25 -5.81
CA CYS A 58 -9.75 1.52 -6.17
C CYS A 58 -10.35 1.45 -7.58
N ARG A 59 -11.57 1.98 -7.72
CA ARG A 59 -12.28 2.06 -9.00
C ARG A 59 -11.49 2.89 -10.01
N GLU A 60 -11.14 4.11 -9.61
CA GLU A 60 -10.30 4.99 -10.41
C GLU A 60 -8.83 4.68 -10.16
N LYS A 61 -8.05 4.59 -11.25
CA LYS A 61 -6.61 4.33 -11.17
C LYS A 61 -5.85 5.65 -11.08
N ALA A 62 -5.13 5.84 -9.97
CA ALA A 62 -4.44 7.10 -9.71
C ALA A 62 -3.01 6.90 -9.22
N PHE A 63 -2.26 7.99 -9.29
CA PHE A 63 -1.02 8.22 -8.57
C PHE A 63 -1.30 9.19 -7.43
N VAL A 64 -0.73 8.92 -6.26
CA VAL A 64 -0.64 9.83 -5.13
C VAL A 64 0.75 10.45 -5.16
N VAL A 65 0.82 11.74 -5.48
CA VAL A 65 2.06 12.51 -5.55
C VAL A 65 2.25 13.24 -4.23
N SER A 66 3.24 12.82 -3.45
CA SER A 66 3.68 13.52 -2.25
C SER A 66 4.63 14.63 -2.64
N THR A 67 4.32 15.85 -2.19
CA THR A 67 5.12 17.03 -2.50
C THR A 67 6.03 17.43 -1.35
N ALA A 68 7.10 18.18 -1.64
CA ALA A 68 8.03 18.70 -0.65
C ALA A 68 7.37 19.60 0.42
N LYS A 69 6.16 20.10 0.15
CA LYS A 69 5.34 20.85 1.11
C LYS A 69 4.49 19.95 2.02
N GLY A 70 4.66 18.63 1.95
CA GLY A 70 3.89 17.65 2.73
C GLY A 70 2.46 17.44 2.23
N LYS A 71 2.11 17.94 1.03
CA LYS A 71 0.78 17.75 0.44
C LYS A 71 0.77 16.53 -0.47
N GLU A 72 -0.26 15.71 -0.32
CA GLU A 72 -0.60 14.63 -1.23
C GLU A 72 -1.55 15.12 -2.33
N ILE A 73 -1.22 14.82 -3.58
CA ILE A 73 -1.98 15.24 -4.75
C ILE A 73 -2.34 14.01 -5.58
N CYS A 74 -3.63 13.79 -5.75
CA CYS A 74 -4.16 12.75 -6.61
C CYS A 74 -4.08 13.17 -8.08
N VAL A 75 -3.45 12.34 -8.91
CA VAL A 75 -3.34 12.54 -10.37
C VAL A 75 -3.75 11.25 -11.06
N SER A 76 -4.52 11.34 -12.15
CA SER A 76 -4.96 10.15 -12.91
C SER A 76 -3.76 9.43 -13.51
N GLN A 77 -3.80 8.09 -13.57
CA GLN A 77 -2.77 7.29 -14.26
C GLN A 77 -2.76 7.50 -15.78
N THR A 78 -3.77 8.16 -16.34
CA THR A 78 -3.85 8.52 -17.76
C THR A 78 -3.03 9.75 -18.12
N VAL A 79 -2.43 10.43 -17.14
CA VAL A 79 -1.69 11.68 -17.36
C VAL A 79 -0.21 11.37 -17.61
N ASP A 80 0.29 11.73 -18.79
CA ASP A 80 1.64 11.38 -19.26
C ASP A 80 2.75 11.79 -18.30
N TRP A 81 2.71 13.04 -17.81
CA TRP A 81 3.77 13.55 -16.93
C TRP A 81 3.82 12.78 -15.60
N ALA A 82 2.67 12.29 -15.12
CA ALA A 82 2.59 11.53 -13.87
C ALA A 82 3.14 10.11 -14.06
N GLN A 83 2.89 9.50 -15.23
CA GLN A 83 3.50 8.21 -15.59
C GLN A 83 5.02 8.31 -15.69
N VAL A 84 5.54 9.38 -16.31
CA VAL A 84 6.99 9.62 -16.39
C VAL A 84 7.57 9.78 -14.99
N ALA A 85 6.96 10.63 -14.14
CA ALA A 85 7.42 10.83 -12.77
C ALA A 85 7.43 9.53 -11.96
N PHE A 86 6.41 8.68 -12.10
CA PHE A 86 6.36 7.38 -11.43
C PHE A 86 7.50 6.45 -11.88
N LYS A 87 7.75 6.35 -13.20
CA LYS A 87 8.83 5.51 -13.74
C LYS A 87 10.21 5.99 -13.28
N GLU A 88 10.42 7.30 -13.26
CA GLU A 88 11.68 7.88 -12.79
C GLU A 88 11.97 7.56 -11.33
N GLN A 89 10.94 7.45 -10.48
CA GLN A 89 11.13 7.07 -9.08
C GLN A 89 11.37 5.58 -8.88
N GLN A 90 10.72 4.74 -9.68
CA GLN A 90 10.93 3.30 -9.60
C GLN A 90 12.35 2.89 -10.00
N ALA A 91 13.01 3.66 -10.88
CA ALA A 91 14.41 3.46 -11.25
C ALA A 91 15.43 3.90 -10.19
N ILE A 92 15.00 4.50 -9.07
CA ILE A 92 15.87 4.94 -7.96
C ILE A 92 15.83 3.91 -6.81
N GLU A 93 14.82 3.05 -6.78
CA GLU A 93 14.63 2.00 -5.76
C GLU A 93 15.17 0.63 -6.20
N ASP A 94 15.56 0.49 -7.48
CA ASP A 94 16.31 -0.66 -8.04
C ASP A 94 17.82 -0.34 -8.05
#